data_AF-A0A2G5EV31-F1
#
_entry.id   AF-A0A2G5EV31-F1
#
_cell.length_a   1.000
_cell.length_b   1.000
_cell.length_c   1.000
_cell.angle_alpha   90.00
_cell.angle_beta   90.00
_cell.angle_gamma   90.00
#
_symmetry.space_group_name_H-M   'P 1'
#
loop_
_entity.id
_entity.type
_entity.pdbx_description
1 polymer ?
#
loop_
_entity_poly.entity_id
_entity_poly.type
_entity_poly.pdbx_seq_one_letter_code
_entity_poly.pdbx_strand_id
1 'polypeptide(L)'
;MEKPRPSNKFSSDFMIGGVAALVSKSSAAPIERVKLLLQNQGEMLKTRQLITPYIDIRDCFKRVFREEGFLSFWRGNQANVIRYFPTQAFNFAFKGYFQSIFGRSKEKDGYVKCLAGNVASGSAAGATTSLFLYHLDFARTRLGTDAKECSTNGQRQFKGLVDVYRKTLSSDGIVGLYRGFGVSIIGITLYRGMYFGLYDTLKPIVLVGSLKFSVRLEHYHIFGGLRLPV
;
A
#
# COMPACT_ATOMS: atom_id res chain seq x y z
N MET A 1 -12.76 -36.63 13.06
CA MET A 1 -12.40 -35.31 12.47
C MET A 1 -11.37 -34.66 13.39
N GLU A 2 -10.11 -34.68 13.00
CA GLU A 2 -9.00 -34.16 13.79
C GLU A 2 -8.94 -32.63 13.69
N LYS A 3 -8.95 -31.92 14.83
CA LYS A 3 -8.93 -30.45 14.88
C LYS A 3 -7.52 -29.99 14.46
N PRO A 4 -7.34 -29.15 13.42
CA PRO A 4 -6.00 -28.80 12.95
C PRO A 4 -5.20 -28.08 14.04
N ARG A 5 -3.93 -28.44 14.20
CA ARG A 5 -2.97 -27.80 15.12
C ARG A 5 -2.94 -26.27 14.91
N PRO A 6 -2.80 -25.46 15.98
CA PRO A 6 -2.94 -24.01 15.92
C PRO A 6 -1.99 -23.32 14.91
N SER A 7 -0.78 -23.87 14.70
CA SER A 7 0.18 -23.39 13.70
C SER A 7 -0.30 -23.60 12.25
N ASN A 8 -0.96 -24.72 11.94
CA ASN A 8 -1.47 -25.00 10.59
C ASN A 8 -2.61 -24.07 10.20
N LYS A 9 -3.43 -23.65 11.18
CA LYS A 9 -4.52 -22.68 10.93
C LYS A 9 -3.99 -21.30 10.61
N PHE A 10 -3.02 -20.80 11.38
CA PHE A 10 -2.41 -19.49 11.11
C PHE A 10 -1.76 -19.44 9.73
N SER A 11 -0.98 -20.45 9.35
CA SER A 11 -0.36 -20.52 8.02
C SER A 11 -1.41 -20.61 6.91
N SER A 12 -2.48 -21.37 7.10
CA SER A 12 -3.59 -21.45 6.15
C SER A 12 -4.31 -20.11 5.97
N ASP A 13 -4.69 -19.45 7.07
CA ASP A 13 -5.38 -18.16 7.05
C ASP A 13 -4.50 -17.07 6.43
N PHE A 14 -3.20 -17.07 6.75
CA PHE A 14 -2.21 -16.19 6.14
C PHE A 14 -2.11 -16.40 4.62
N MET A 15 -2.05 -17.65 4.16
CA MET A 15 -1.96 -17.97 2.74
C MET A 15 -3.25 -17.60 1.99
N ILE A 16 -4.42 -17.92 2.54
CA ILE A 16 -5.72 -17.58 1.94
C ILE A 16 -5.89 -16.06 1.88
N GLY A 17 -5.61 -15.35 2.98
CA GLY A 17 -5.64 -13.89 3.02
C GLY A 17 -4.63 -13.27 2.04
N GLY A 18 -3.45 -13.89 1.92
CA GLY A 18 -2.42 -13.49 0.97
C GLY A 18 -2.85 -13.61 -0.48
N VAL A 19 -3.32 -14.79 -0.88
CA VAL A 19 -3.81 -15.03 -2.24
C VAL A 19 -5.00 -14.14 -2.57
N ALA A 20 -5.98 -14.02 -1.67
CA ALA A 20 -7.14 -13.16 -1.86
C ALA A 20 -6.74 -11.69 -2.07
N ALA A 21 -5.78 -11.19 -1.28
CA ALA A 21 -5.28 -9.83 -1.43
C ALA A 21 -4.51 -9.63 -2.74
N LEU A 22 -3.71 -10.61 -3.18
CA LEU A 22 -2.99 -10.55 -4.45
C LEU A 22 -3.94 -10.54 -5.64
N VAL A 23 -4.99 -11.36 -5.61
CA VAL A 23 -6.05 -11.38 -6.63
C VAL A 23 -6.75 -10.03 -6.66
N SER A 24 -7.21 -9.52 -5.50
CA SER A 24 -7.88 -8.22 -5.40
C SER A 24 -7.03 -7.06 -5.95
N LYS A 25 -5.75 -6.99 -5.55
CA LYS A 25 -4.82 -5.96 -6.06
C LYS A 25 -4.55 -6.12 -7.56
N SER A 26 -4.45 -7.35 -8.05
CA SER A 26 -4.25 -7.59 -9.48
C SER A 26 -5.48 -7.21 -10.28
N SER A 27 -6.69 -7.44 -9.78
CA SER A 27 -7.93 -6.97 -10.42
C SER A 27 -8.03 -5.45 -10.44
N ALA A 28 -7.57 -4.76 -9.38
CA ALA A 28 -7.56 -3.30 -9.29
C ALA A 28 -6.40 -2.63 -10.05
N ALA A 29 -5.35 -3.38 -10.42
CA ALA A 29 -4.12 -2.84 -11.01
C ALA A 29 -4.33 -1.94 -12.25
N PRO A 30 -5.27 -2.22 -13.17
CA PRO A 30 -5.52 -1.34 -14.32
C PRO A 30 -5.94 0.08 -13.92
N ILE A 31 -6.86 0.20 -12.95
CA ILE A 31 -7.35 1.50 -12.46
C ILE A 31 -6.24 2.21 -11.68
N GLU A 32 -5.48 1.48 -10.86
CA GLU A 32 -4.33 2.03 -10.15
C GLU A 32 -3.29 2.60 -11.12
N ARG A 33 -3.02 1.90 -12.24
CA ARG A 33 -2.08 2.40 -13.25
C ARG A 33 -2.58 3.67 -13.92
N VAL A 34 -3.85 3.72 -14.33
CA VAL A 34 -4.44 4.94 -14.92
C VAL A 34 -4.38 6.11 -13.94
N LYS A 35 -4.67 5.86 -12.65
CA LYS A 35 -4.50 6.86 -11.60
C LYS A 35 -3.06 7.36 -11.53
N LEU A 36 -2.06 6.47 -11.54
CA LEU A 36 -0.65 6.86 -11.49
C LEU A 36 -0.22 7.69 -12.71
N LEU A 37 -0.69 7.35 -13.90
CA LEU A 37 -0.42 8.12 -15.13
C LEU A 37 -1.02 9.53 -15.03
N LEU A 38 -2.29 9.64 -14.63
CA LEU A 38 -2.96 10.93 -14.46
C LEU A 38 -2.35 11.78 -13.35
N GLN A 39 -1.95 11.18 -12.23
CA GLN A 39 -1.33 11.88 -11.10
C GLN A 39 0.08 12.40 -11.44
N ASN A 40 0.84 11.65 -12.25
CA ASN A 40 2.23 12.00 -12.56
C ASN A 40 2.41 12.65 -13.94
N GLN A 41 1.34 12.86 -14.70
CA GLN A 41 1.42 13.39 -16.07
C GLN A 41 2.19 14.72 -16.16
N GLY A 42 2.09 15.60 -15.17
CA GLY A 42 2.82 16.86 -15.14
C GLY A 42 4.34 16.66 -15.11
N GLU A 43 4.82 15.66 -14.36
CA GLU A 43 6.24 15.30 -14.33
C GLU A 43 6.65 14.54 -15.58
N MET A 44 5.77 13.70 -16.13
CA MET A 44 6.01 12.99 -17.38
C MET A 44 6.14 13.96 -18.57
N LEU A 45 5.40 15.06 -18.59
CA LEU A 45 5.55 16.13 -19.60
C LEU A 45 6.90 16.83 -19.47
N LYS A 46 7.30 17.19 -18.25
CA LYS A 46 8.61 17.85 -17.99
C LYS A 46 9.80 16.97 -18.39
N THR A 47 9.72 15.69 -18.09
CA THR A 47 10.77 14.70 -18.39
C THR A 47 10.70 14.16 -19.81
N ARG A 48 9.77 14.67 -20.64
CA ARG A 48 9.52 14.19 -22.01
C ARG A 48 9.29 12.68 -22.05
N GLN A 49 8.55 12.14 -21.09
CA GLN A 49 7.99 10.79 -21.09
C GLN A 49 6.55 10.78 -21.66
N LEU A 50 5.88 11.93 -21.65
CA LEU A 50 4.57 12.18 -22.24
C LEU A 50 4.67 13.38 -23.17
N ILE A 51 4.04 13.31 -24.35
CA ILE A 51 4.02 14.42 -25.32
C ILE A 51 2.76 15.26 -25.10
N THR A 52 1.62 14.59 -25.04
CA THR A 52 0.32 15.25 -24.87
C THR A 52 -0.31 14.84 -23.54
N PRO A 53 -0.82 15.79 -22.73
CA PRO A 53 -1.50 15.46 -21.48
C PRO A 53 -2.71 14.55 -21.74
N TYR A 54 -3.07 13.76 -20.74
CA TYR A 54 -4.31 13.00 -20.79
C TYR A 54 -5.48 13.93 -20.46
N ILE A 55 -6.49 13.96 -21.32
CA ILE A 55 -7.63 14.89 -21.16
C ILE A 55 -8.52 14.44 -19.99
N ASP A 56 -8.84 13.15 -19.97
CA ASP A 56 -9.66 12.54 -18.94
C ASP A 56 -9.26 11.07 -18.71
N ILE A 57 -9.95 10.41 -17.78
CA ILE A 57 -9.72 9.01 -17.45
C ILE A 57 -9.95 8.10 -18.66
N ARG A 58 -10.98 8.38 -19.47
CA ARG A 58 -11.34 7.55 -20.64
C ARG A 58 -10.30 7.67 -21.74
N ASP A 59 -9.78 8.87 -21.99
CA ASP A 59 -8.69 9.17 -22.90
C ASP A 59 -7.43 8.40 -22.49
N CYS A 60 -7.07 8.46 -21.21
CA CYS A 60 -5.94 7.70 -20.68
C CYS A 60 -6.11 6.19 -20.91
N PHE A 61 -7.26 5.60 -20.59
CA PHE A 61 -7.54 4.19 -20.85
C PHE A 61 -7.43 3.84 -22.34
N LYS A 62 -8.04 4.63 -23.23
CA LYS A 62 -8.02 4.39 -24.67
C LYS A 62 -6.60 4.45 -25.24
N ARG A 63 -5.82 5.47 -24.86
CA ARG A 63 -4.44 5.65 -25.34
C ARG A 63 -3.53 4.54 -24.85
N VAL A 64 -3.60 4.20 -23.57
CA VAL A 64 -2.83 3.07 -23.01
C VAL A 64 -3.18 1.76 -23.73
N PHE A 65 -4.45 1.48 -23.97
CA PHE A 65 -4.86 0.28 -24.69
C PHE A 65 -4.33 0.25 -26.13
N ARG A 66 -4.46 1.36 -26.87
CA ARG A 66 -4.06 1.48 -28.28
C ARG A 66 -2.56 1.50 -28.49
N GLU A 67 -1.82 2.22 -27.65
CA GLU A 67 -0.39 2.50 -27.85
C GLU A 67 0.50 1.48 -27.13
N GLU A 68 0.03 0.92 -26.02
CA GLU A 68 0.84 -0.01 -25.22
C GLU A 68 0.34 -1.46 -25.22
N GLY A 69 -0.95 -1.66 -25.49
CA GLY A 69 -1.62 -2.95 -25.47
C GLY A 69 -2.24 -3.29 -24.11
N PHE A 70 -3.14 -4.27 -24.09
CA PHE A 70 -3.93 -4.67 -22.92
C PHE A 70 -3.09 -5.07 -21.69
N LEU A 71 -2.05 -5.89 -21.88
CA LEU A 71 -1.21 -6.34 -20.76
C LEU A 71 -0.43 -5.21 -20.08
N SER A 72 -0.32 -4.04 -20.73
CA SER A 72 0.36 -2.90 -20.14
C SER A 72 -0.33 -2.40 -18.86
N PHE A 73 -1.64 -2.60 -18.70
CA PHE A 73 -2.37 -2.17 -17.50
C PHE A 73 -1.82 -2.76 -16.19
N TRP A 74 -1.15 -3.92 -16.23
CA TRP A 74 -0.52 -4.55 -15.07
C TRP A 74 0.95 -4.18 -14.89
N ARG A 75 1.48 -3.24 -15.68
CA ARG A 75 2.86 -2.80 -15.56
C ARG A 75 3.07 -2.11 -14.21
N GLY A 76 4.06 -2.59 -13.45
CA GLY A 76 4.27 -2.18 -12.06
C GLY A 76 3.55 -3.06 -11.02
N ASN A 77 2.61 -3.93 -11.42
CA ASN A 77 1.92 -4.81 -10.47
C ASN A 77 2.86 -5.87 -9.85
N GLN A 78 3.93 -6.25 -10.54
CA GLN A 78 4.96 -7.18 -10.03
C GLN A 78 5.54 -6.72 -8.70
N ALA A 79 5.86 -5.43 -8.58
CA ALA A 79 6.35 -4.84 -7.33
C ALA A 79 5.29 -4.89 -6.22
N ASN A 80 4.00 -4.75 -6.57
CA ASN A 80 2.89 -4.86 -5.62
C ASN A 80 2.76 -6.27 -5.05
N VAL A 81 2.93 -7.29 -5.90
CA VAL A 81 2.90 -8.71 -5.51
C VAL A 81 4.09 -9.03 -4.61
N ILE A 82 5.30 -8.65 -5.04
CA ILE A 82 6.54 -8.85 -4.26
C ILE A 82 6.45 -8.15 -2.91
N ARG A 83 5.94 -6.93 -2.87
CA ARG A 83 5.84 -6.13 -1.63
C ARG A 83 4.85 -6.71 -0.63
N TYR A 84 3.87 -7.50 -1.05
CA TYR A 84 2.82 -8.00 -0.17
C TYR A 84 3.38 -8.84 0.97
N PHE A 85 4.16 -9.89 0.67
CA PHE A 85 4.66 -10.82 1.68
C PHE A 85 5.59 -10.15 2.71
N PRO A 86 6.60 -9.36 2.30
CA PRO A 86 7.43 -8.61 3.25
C PRO A 86 6.64 -7.62 4.10
N THR A 87 5.63 -6.95 3.51
CA THR A 87 4.77 -6.02 4.26
C THR A 87 4.04 -6.77 5.37
N GLN A 88 3.50 -7.95 5.08
CA GLN A 88 2.82 -8.74 6.10
C GLN A 88 3.79 -9.24 7.16
N ALA A 89 4.97 -9.73 6.77
CA ALA A 89 6.00 -10.17 7.70
C ALA A 89 6.39 -9.05 8.69
N PHE A 90 6.64 -7.83 8.18
CA PHE A 90 6.96 -6.68 9.03
C PHE A 90 5.78 -6.20 9.87
N ASN A 91 4.54 -6.26 9.35
CA ASN A 91 3.36 -5.97 10.16
C ASN A 91 3.25 -6.95 11.34
N PHE A 92 3.50 -8.24 11.14
CA PHE A 92 3.51 -9.22 12.24
C PHE A 92 4.65 -8.97 13.24
N ALA A 93 5.85 -8.66 12.75
CA ALA A 93 7.02 -8.44 13.59
C ALA A 93 6.93 -7.14 14.43
N PHE A 94 6.55 -6.03 13.79
CA PHE A 94 6.67 -4.71 14.40
C PHE A 94 5.41 -4.25 15.13
N LYS A 95 4.23 -4.75 14.77
CA LYS A 95 2.98 -4.33 15.42
C LYS A 95 3.01 -4.65 16.93
N GLY A 96 3.40 -5.87 17.31
CA GLY A 96 3.52 -6.25 18.72
C GLY A 96 4.58 -5.45 19.47
N TYR A 97 5.75 -5.27 18.86
CA TYR A 97 6.87 -4.52 19.44
C TYR A 97 6.54 -3.05 19.72
N PHE A 98 5.97 -2.33 18.75
CA PHE A 98 5.63 -0.93 18.94
C PHE A 98 4.37 -0.74 19.79
N GLN A 99 3.44 -1.70 19.79
CA GLN A 99 2.33 -1.70 20.75
C GLN A 99 2.79 -1.95 22.18
N SER A 100 3.84 -2.74 22.43
CA SER A 100 4.37 -2.88 23.80
C SER A 100 5.08 -1.63 24.30
N ILE A 101 5.67 -0.82 23.41
CA ILE A 101 6.39 0.40 23.78
C ILE A 101 5.43 1.59 23.97
N PHE A 102 4.49 1.76 23.05
CA PHE A 102 3.61 2.94 23.00
C PHE A 102 2.15 2.64 23.39
N GLY A 103 1.81 1.38 23.61
CA GLY A 103 0.46 0.96 23.98
C GLY A 103 0.04 1.57 25.32
N ARG A 104 -1.08 2.28 25.29
CA ARG A 104 -1.72 2.88 26.46
C ARG A 104 -3.15 2.36 26.55
N SER A 105 -3.62 2.09 27.78
CA SER A 105 -4.96 1.52 27.97
C SER A 105 -6.01 2.62 28.01
N LYS A 106 -7.15 2.40 27.33
CA LYS A 106 -8.27 3.35 27.30
C LYS A 106 -8.84 3.61 28.70
N GLU A 107 -8.89 2.58 29.54
CA GLU A 107 -9.45 2.64 30.89
C GLU A 107 -8.53 3.30 31.90
N LYS A 108 -7.21 3.20 31.72
CA LYS A 108 -6.21 3.72 32.69
C LYS A 108 -5.69 5.11 32.34
N ASP A 109 -5.45 5.38 31.06
CA ASP A 109 -4.72 6.58 30.60
C ASP A 109 -5.64 7.65 29.99
N GLY A 110 -6.91 7.33 29.78
CA GLY A 110 -7.86 8.18 29.09
C GLY A 110 -7.73 8.10 27.56
N TYR A 111 -8.82 8.46 26.89
CA TYR A 111 -9.02 8.24 25.47
C TYR A 111 -7.97 8.91 24.58
N VAL A 112 -7.62 10.18 24.86
CA VAL A 112 -6.66 10.96 24.06
C VAL A 112 -5.26 10.35 24.11
N LYS A 113 -4.82 9.89 25.29
CA LYS A 113 -3.49 9.25 25.44
C LYS A 113 -3.43 7.89 24.77
N CYS A 114 -4.51 7.11 24.82
CA CYS A 114 -4.61 5.85 24.08
C CYS A 114 -4.55 6.08 22.56
N LEU A 115 -5.30 7.07 22.05
CA LEU A 115 -5.26 7.44 20.63
C LEU A 115 -3.84 7.87 20.22
N ALA A 116 -3.20 8.75 20.99
CA ALA A 116 -1.83 9.19 20.73
C ALA A 116 -0.84 8.02 20.74
N GLY A 117 -0.96 7.07 21.68
CA GLY A 117 -0.15 5.86 21.74
C GLY A 117 -0.35 4.93 20.53
N ASN A 118 -1.60 4.76 20.08
CA ASN A 118 -1.92 3.98 18.89
C ASN A 118 -1.38 4.63 17.61
N VAL A 119 -1.52 5.95 17.47
CA VAL A 119 -0.95 6.70 16.34
C VAL A 119 0.57 6.61 16.36
N ALA A 120 1.22 6.80 17.51
CA ALA A 120 2.67 6.69 17.64
C ALA A 120 3.17 5.29 17.31
N SER A 121 2.56 4.24 17.87
CA SER A 121 2.90 2.84 17.59
C SER A 121 2.71 2.50 16.10
N GLY A 122 1.62 2.97 15.51
CA GLY A 122 1.32 2.82 14.11
C GLY A 122 2.36 3.54 13.26
N SER A 123 2.57 4.83 13.46
CA SER A 123 3.55 5.60 12.69
C SER A 123 4.95 5.02 12.79
N ALA A 124 5.39 4.58 13.98
CA ALA A 124 6.69 3.93 14.15
C ALA A 124 6.77 2.60 13.38
N ALA A 125 5.79 1.70 13.53
CA ALA A 125 5.74 0.44 12.78
C ALA A 125 5.68 0.67 11.26
N GLY A 126 4.93 1.68 10.83
CA GLY A 126 4.81 2.09 9.44
C GLY A 126 6.12 2.64 8.90
N ALA A 127 6.81 3.50 9.65
CA ALA A 127 8.09 4.06 9.26
C ALA A 127 9.18 3.00 9.15
N THR A 128 9.26 2.07 10.10
CA THR A 128 10.21 0.94 10.03
C THR A 128 9.90 0.03 8.84
N THR A 129 8.63 -0.29 8.59
CA THR A 129 8.24 -1.10 7.42
C THR A 129 8.58 -0.39 6.12
N SER A 130 8.27 0.91 6.03
CA SER A 130 8.60 1.73 4.88
C SER A 130 10.12 1.83 4.68
N LEU A 131 10.92 1.92 5.74
CA LEU A 131 12.38 1.93 5.63
C LEU A 131 12.90 0.73 4.84
N PHE A 132 12.30 -0.45 5.04
CA PHE A 132 12.70 -1.66 4.32
C PHE A 132 12.01 -1.84 2.97
N LEU A 133 10.83 -1.25 2.74
CA LEU A 133 10.02 -1.55 1.55
C LEU A 133 9.82 -0.37 0.59
N TYR A 134 10.27 0.83 0.95
CA TYR A 134 10.05 2.03 0.15
C TYR A 134 10.69 1.92 -1.24
N HIS A 135 11.82 1.23 -1.34
CA HIS A 135 12.47 0.98 -2.62
C HIS A 135 11.58 0.18 -3.60
N LEU A 136 10.66 -0.67 -3.12
CA LEU A 136 9.68 -1.37 -3.97
C LEU A 136 8.54 -0.44 -4.40
N ASP A 137 8.09 0.45 -3.51
CA ASP A 137 7.08 1.46 -3.83
C ASP A 137 7.60 2.48 -4.87
N PHE A 138 8.87 2.87 -4.73
CA PHE A 138 9.58 3.67 -5.73
C PHE A 138 9.60 2.96 -7.10
N ALA A 139 10.08 1.72 -7.12
CA ALA A 139 10.23 0.98 -8.38
C ALA A 139 8.89 0.67 -9.04
N ARG A 140 7.85 0.38 -8.25
CA ARG A 140 6.45 0.25 -8.70
C ARG A 140 5.99 1.52 -9.41
N THR A 141 6.19 2.67 -8.78
CA THR A 141 5.71 3.96 -9.30
C THR A 141 6.41 4.28 -10.61
N ARG A 142 7.74 4.17 -10.66
CA ARG A 142 8.54 4.40 -11.89
C ARG A 142 8.13 3.48 -13.04
N LEU A 143 7.86 2.21 -12.74
CA LEU A 143 7.44 1.25 -13.77
C LEU A 143 5.97 1.47 -14.21
N GLY A 144 5.11 1.91 -13.29
CA GLY A 144 3.70 2.20 -13.56
C GLY A 144 3.48 3.46 -14.40
N THR A 145 4.32 4.48 -14.21
CA THR A 145 4.32 5.73 -14.97
C THR A 145 5.12 5.66 -16.28
N ASP A 146 5.80 4.56 -16.55
CA ASP A 146 6.57 4.34 -17.79
C ASP A 146 5.62 4.09 -18.97
N ALA A 147 5.27 5.17 -19.67
CA ALA A 147 4.45 5.16 -20.88
C ALA A 147 5.33 5.04 -22.15
N LYS A 148 4.80 4.41 -23.20
CA LYS A 148 5.53 4.23 -24.47
C LYS A 148 5.59 5.48 -25.36
N GLU A 149 4.73 6.46 -25.09
CA GLU A 149 4.46 7.57 -26.02
C GLU A 149 5.70 8.41 -26.35
N CYS A 150 6.68 8.47 -25.44
CA CYS A 150 7.87 9.29 -25.62
C CYS A 150 9.15 8.46 -25.48
N SER A 151 9.33 7.55 -26.43
CA SER A 151 10.65 7.10 -26.77
C SER A 151 10.90 7.48 -28.20
N THR A 152 12.04 8.10 -28.47
CA THR A 152 12.51 8.47 -29.81
C THR A 152 12.46 7.28 -30.80
N ASN A 153 12.34 6.04 -30.29
CA ASN A 153 12.14 4.79 -31.05
C ASN A 153 10.88 3.97 -30.65
N GLY A 154 9.92 4.53 -29.91
CA GLY A 154 8.74 3.80 -29.38
C GLY A 154 9.03 2.75 -28.28
N GLN A 155 10.24 2.78 -27.70
CA GLN A 155 10.72 1.82 -26.70
C GLN A 155 10.63 2.35 -25.26
N ARG A 156 10.04 1.57 -24.35
CA ARG A 156 9.90 1.94 -22.93
C ARG A 156 11.22 2.32 -22.26
N GLN A 157 11.18 3.23 -21.27
CA GLN A 157 12.36 3.65 -20.54
C GLN A 157 12.95 2.50 -19.71
N PHE A 158 12.10 1.60 -19.20
CA PHE A 158 12.53 0.44 -18.41
C PHE A 158 12.10 -0.87 -19.07
N LYS A 159 12.93 -1.91 -19.00
CA LYS A 159 12.53 -3.27 -19.44
C LYS A 159 11.69 -3.98 -18.39
N GLY A 160 11.95 -3.72 -17.12
CA GLY A 160 11.23 -4.31 -15.99
C GLY A 160 11.77 -3.81 -14.66
N LEU A 161 11.37 -4.47 -13.56
CA LEU A 161 11.70 -4.05 -12.20
C LEU A 161 13.22 -3.97 -11.94
N VAL A 162 13.98 -4.98 -12.37
CA VAL A 162 15.44 -5.03 -12.20
C VAL A 162 16.13 -3.91 -12.97
N ASP A 163 15.62 -3.55 -14.16
CA ASP A 163 16.16 -2.47 -14.97
C ASP A 163 15.93 -1.10 -14.32
N VAL A 164 14.81 -0.92 -13.60
CA VAL A 164 14.57 0.28 -12.77
C VAL A 164 15.66 0.40 -11.70
N TYR A 165 15.91 -0.67 -10.94
CA TYR A 165 16.96 -0.66 -9.92
C TYR A 165 18.35 -0.37 -10.51
N ARG A 166 18.73 -1.06 -11.59
CA ARG A 166 20.03 -0.88 -12.23
C ARG A 166 20.25 0.55 -12.69
N LYS A 167 19.27 1.12 -13.40
CA LYS A 167 19.38 2.49 -13.94
C LYS A 167 19.39 3.53 -12.83
N THR A 168 18.50 3.42 -11.84
CA THR A 168 18.45 4.38 -10.72
C THR A 168 19.69 4.32 -9.84
N LEU A 169 20.19 3.12 -9.52
CA LEU A 169 21.43 2.98 -8.75
C LEU A 169 22.64 3.53 -9.51
N SER A 170 22.66 3.41 -10.84
CA SER A 170 23.73 3.97 -11.67
C SER A 170 23.68 5.49 -11.83
N SER A 171 22.49 6.10 -11.78
CA SER A 171 22.32 7.56 -11.96
C SER A 171 22.37 8.34 -10.64
N ASP A 172 21.60 7.90 -9.66
CA ASP A 172 21.31 8.66 -8.43
C ASP A 172 21.74 7.91 -7.15
N GLY A 173 22.30 6.71 -7.31
CA GLY A 173 22.70 5.84 -6.20
C GLY A 173 21.52 5.41 -5.31
N ILE A 174 21.82 5.05 -4.07
CA ILE A 174 20.81 4.57 -3.12
C ILE A 174 19.85 5.68 -2.67
N VAL A 175 20.31 6.93 -2.67
CA VAL A 175 19.50 8.10 -2.32
C VAL A 175 18.34 8.26 -3.31
N GLY A 176 18.56 7.95 -4.59
CA GLY A 176 17.52 7.93 -5.61
C GLY A 176 16.34 7.00 -5.29
N LEU A 177 16.61 5.83 -4.71
CA LEU A 177 15.57 4.85 -4.33
C LEU A 177 14.70 5.29 -3.14
N TYR A 178 15.19 6.24 -2.33
CA TYR A 178 14.49 6.77 -1.16
C TYR A 178 14.03 8.23 -1.32
N ARG A 179 14.08 8.77 -2.54
CA ARG A 179 13.62 10.13 -2.82
C ARG A 179 12.12 10.24 -2.55
N GLY A 180 11.74 11.11 -1.62
CA GLY A 180 10.36 11.30 -1.18
C GLY A 180 9.96 10.53 0.08
N PHE A 181 10.88 9.79 0.70
CA PHE A 181 10.61 9.01 1.91
C PHE A 181 10.03 9.85 3.05
N GLY A 182 10.60 11.03 3.34
CA GLY A 182 10.12 11.90 4.42
C GLY A 182 8.65 12.32 4.27
N VAL A 183 8.26 12.73 3.06
CA VAL A 183 6.86 13.10 2.75
C VAL A 183 5.94 11.88 2.89
N SER A 184 6.41 10.69 2.50
CA SER A 184 5.65 9.45 2.68
C SER A 184 5.36 9.14 4.16
N ILE A 185 6.34 9.32 5.06
CA ILE A 185 6.15 9.10 6.50
C ILE A 185 5.13 10.06 7.10
N ILE A 186 5.20 11.35 6.73
CA ILE A 186 4.21 12.35 7.14
C ILE A 186 2.82 11.94 6.64
N GLY A 187 2.69 11.56 5.37
CA GLY A 187 1.44 11.08 4.79
C GLY A 187 0.85 9.87 5.49
N ILE A 188 1.67 8.87 5.83
CA ILE A 188 1.24 7.68 6.59
C ILE A 188 0.74 8.06 7.98
N THR A 189 1.44 8.97 8.66
CA THR A 189 1.08 9.43 10.01
C THR A 189 -0.26 10.17 9.99
N LEU A 190 -0.44 11.10 9.07
CA LEU A 190 -1.70 11.84 8.91
C LEU A 190 -2.84 10.91 8.52
N TYR A 191 -2.62 9.99 7.58
CA TYR A 191 -3.61 9.01 7.15
C TYR A 191 -4.07 8.14 8.34
N ARG A 192 -3.14 7.60 9.14
CA ARG A 192 -3.48 6.80 10.32
C ARG A 192 -4.20 7.61 11.38
N GLY A 193 -3.74 8.82 11.67
CA GLY A 193 -4.39 9.72 12.63
C GLY A 193 -5.83 10.02 12.26
N MET A 194 -6.08 10.40 11.00
CA MET A 194 -7.43 10.65 10.49
C MET A 194 -8.29 9.39 10.45
N TYR A 195 -7.73 8.25 10.01
CA TYR A 195 -8.46 6.99 9.96
C TYR A 195 -8.98 6.58 11.33
N PHE A 196 -8.13 6.59 12.36
CA PHE A 196 -8.54 6.26 13.72
C PHE A 196 -9.49 7.31 14.31
N GLY A 197 -9.20 8.60 14.10
CA GLY A 197 -10.05 9.69 14.60
C GLY A 197 -11.46 9.63 14.02
N LEU A 198 -11.59 9.45 12.70
CA LEU A 198 -12.88 9.30 12.03
C LEU A 198 -13.57 8.00 12.42
N TYR A 199 -12.85 6.88 12.42
CA TYR A 199 -13.43 5.59 12.79
C TYR A 199 -13.99 5.63 14.21
N ASP A 200 -13.23 6.18 15.18
CA ASP A 200 -13.69 6.24 16.55
C ASP A 200 -14.78 7.30 16.78
N THR A 201 -14.87 8.35 15.95
CA THR A 201 -15.97 9.34 16.01
C THR A 201 -17.25 8.77 15.40
N LEU A 202 -17.14 8.11 14.25
CA LEU A 202 -18.30 7.59 13.51
C LEU A 202 -18.83 6.30 14.10
N LYS A 203 -17.97 5.46 14.69
CA LYS A 203 -18.39 4.20 15.31
C LYS A 203 -19.49 4.38 16.36
N PRO A 204 -19.38 5.23 17.39
CA PRO A 204 -20.46 5.40 18.37
C PRO A 204 -21.71 6.08 17.78
N ILE A 205 -21.57 6.88 16.72
CA ILE A 205 -22.68 7.60 16.08
C ILE A 205 -23.49 6.67 15.17
N VAL A 206 -22.81 5.83 14.38
CA VAL A 206 -23.41 4.95 13.38
C VAL A 206 -23.73 3.56 13.96
N LEU A 207 -22.93 3.05 14.90
CA LEU A 207 -23.11 1.73 15.52
C LEU A 207 -23.82 1.82 16.88
N VAL A 208 -25.04 2.36 16.87
CA VAL A 208 -25.99 2.25 17.98
C VAL A 208 -26.95 1.08 17.68
N GLY A 209 -27.03 0.06 18.56
CA GLY A 209 -27.94 -1.10 18.41
C GLY A 209 -27.36 -2.35 17.69
N SER A 210 -28.21 -3.15 17.03
CA SER A 210 -27.90 -4.49 16.48
C SER A 210 -26.73 -4.57 15.49
N LEU A 211 -26.28 -3.46 14.90
CA LEU A 211 -25.13 -3.42 14.00
C LEU A 211 -23.77 -3.62 14.71
N LYS A 212 -23.71 -3.45 16.04
CA LYS A 212 -22.51 -3.69 16.86
C LYS A 212 -22.03 -5.15 16.78
N PHE A 213 -22.94 -6.09 16.50
CA PHE A 213 -22.65 -7.52 16.41
C PHE A 213 -22.08 -7.94 15.04
N SER A 214 -22.54 -7.30 13.95
CA SER A 214 -22.15 -7.67 12.59
C SER A 214 -20.72 -7.22 12.22
N VAL A 215 -20.32 -5.99 12.59
CA VAL A 215 -18.96 -5.47 12.31
C VAL A 215 -17.88 -6.20 13.13
N ARG A 216 -18.24 -6.77 14.28
CA ARG A 216 -17.32 -7.58 15.08
C ARG A 216 -16.95 -8.89 14.36
N LEU A 217 -17.83 -9.44 13.51
CA LEU A 217 -17.56 -10.65 12.73
C LEU A 217 -16.65 -10.39 11.51
N GLU A 218 -16.82 -9.26 10.80
CA GLU A 218 -15.93 -8.90 9.69
C GLU A 218 -14.50 -8.56 10.16
N HIS A 219 -14.36 -7.88 11.30
CA HIS A 219 -13.03 -7.62 11.87
C HIS A 219 -12.32 -8.92 12.32
N TYR A 220 -13.06 -9.95 12.73
CA TYR A 220 -12.50 -11.26 13.07
C TYR A 220 -11.95 -12.01 11.85
N HIS A 221 -12.60 -11.88 10.69
CA HIS A 221 -12.19 -12.54 9.45
C HIS A 221 -11.08 -11.79 8.69
N ILE A 222 -11.05 -10.46 8.74
CA ILE A 222 -10.03 -9.66 8.03
C ILE A 222 -8.72 -9.53 8.82
N PHE A 223 -8.76 -9.58 10.15
CA PHE A 223 -7.58 -9.40 11.01
C PHE A 223 -7.15 -10.65 11.79
N GLY A 224 -7.68 -11.82 11.48
CA GLY A 224 -7.22 -13.08 12.06
C GLY A 224 -7.28 -13.07 13.59
N GLY A 225 -8.49 -13.14 14.15
CA GLY A 225 -8.74 -13.71 15.48
C GLY A 225 -7.92 -13.21 16.69
N LEU A 226 -7.31 -12.02 16.65
CA LEU A 226 -6.63 -11.48 17.83
C LEU A 226 -7.63 -10.73 18.71
N ARG A 227 -8.05 -11.38 19.79
CA ARG A 227 -8.78 -10.76 20.91
C ARG A 227 -8.03 -9.49 21.32
N LEU A 228 -8.59 -8.32 21.01
CA LEU A 228 -8.30 -7.12 21.78
C LEU A 228 -9.11 -7.25 23.07
N PRO A 229 -8.48 -7.39 24.25
CA PRO A 229 -9.21 -7.24 25.49
C PRO A 229 -9.80 -5.83 25.50
N VAL A 230 -11.08 -5.76 25.87
CA VAL A 230 -11.75 -4.51 26.24
C VAL A 230 -10.94 -3.85 27.34
#